data_AF-A0A8C5LNM4-F1
#
_entry.id   AF-A0A8C5LNM4-F1
#
_cell.length_a   1.000
_cell.length_b   1.000
_cell.length_c   1.000
_cell.angle_alpha   90.00
_cell.angle_beta   90.00
_cell.angle_gamma   90.00
#
_symmetry.space_group_name_H-M   'P 1'
#
loop_
_entity.id
_entity.type
_entity.pdbx_description
1 polymer ?
#
loop_
_entity_poly.entity_id
_entity_poly.type
_entity_poly.pdbx_seq_one_letter_code
_entity_poly.pdbx_strand_id
1 'polypeptide(L)'
;MRRCCPVLFVNSPREPPPQTAPPCTRPPEPAPSKMAAGGSGGLSFPGVVGNSAPSNRSGSSASSYNYSGGAAASAPGNQAAVSSSGVSPQAPPPSSAAAAAAAGLLHREPVYNWQATKTTVRERFTFLFNNEVLSDVHFLVGKGLGSQRIPAHRFVLAVGSAVFDAMFNGGMATTSTEIELPDVEPAAFLALLKFLYSDEVQIGPETVMTTLYTAKKYAVPALEAHCVEFLKKNLRADNAFMLLTQARLFDEPQLASLCLENIDKNTSDAINAEGFTDIDLDTLVAVLERDTLGIREIRLFNAVVRWSEAECQRQQQPVTSENKRKSLGKALSLIRFPLMTIEEFAAGPAQSGILTDREVVSLFLHFTVNPKPRVEFIDRPRCCLRGKECNINRFQQVESRWGYSGTSDRIRFSVNRRIFVVGFALYGSIHGPTDYQVNLQIIHTDSNTVLGQNDTGFSCDGSSSTFRVMFKEPVEILPNVNYTACATLKGPDSHYGTKGLRKVIHESPTTGAKTCFTFCYAAGNNNGTSVEDGQIPEIIFYT
;
A
#
# COMPACT_ATOMS: atom_id res chain seq x y z
N MET A 1 -1.14 46.30 -9.15
CA MET A 1 -1.37 46.52 -7.71
C MET A 1 -2.43 45.53 -7.24
N ARG A 2 -1.99 44.40 -6.67
CA ARG A 2 -2.87 43.34 -6.15
C ARG A 2 -3.19 43.66 -4.69
N ARG A 3 -4.47 43.79 -4.32
CA ARG A 3 -4.91 43.80 -2.92
C ARG A 3 -5.42 42.40 -2.59
N CYS A 4 -4.68 41.71 -1.73
CA CYS A 4 -5.09 40.48 -1.06
C CYS A 4 -6.10 40.82 0.05
N CYS A 5 -7.22 40.09 0.12
CA CYS A 5 -8.07 40.04 1.31
C CYS A 5 -7.55 38.94 2.27
N PRO A 6 -7.57 39.17 3.60
CA PRO A 6 -7.01 38.25 4.59
C PRO A 6 -8.02 37.18 5.04
N VAL A 7 -7.51 35.96 5.23
CA VAL A 7 -8.19 34.84 5.88
C VAL A 7 -8.19 35.08 7.39
N LEU A 8 -9.38 35.03 8.00
CA LEU A 8 -9.58 35.10 9.45
C LEU A 8 -9.12 33.79 10.10
N PHE A 9 -8.00 33.82 10.82
CA PHE A 9 -7.61 32.77 11.76
C PHE A 9 -8.29 33.01 13.11
N VAL A 10 -9.05 32.02 13.57
CA VAL A 10 -9.59 31.97 14.94
C VAL A 10 -8.45 31.56 15.88
N ASN A 11 -8.17 32.40 16.87
CA ASN A 11 -7.19 32.18 17.94
C ASN A 11 -7.68 31.07 18.90
N SER A 12 -6.96 29.96 19.00
CA SER A 12 -7.03 29.05 20.15
C SER A 12 -6.15 29.57 21.30
N PRO A 13 -6.58 29.46 22.56
CA PRO A 13 -5.83 29.97 23.71
C PRO A 13 -4.57 29.13 24.00
N ARG A 14 -3.47 29.84 24.32
CA ARG A 14 -2.17 29.28 24.71
C ARG A 14 -2.29 28.51 26.04
N GLU A 15 -1.87 27.25 26.03
CA GLU A 15 -1.57 26.49 27.26
C GLU A 15 -0.36 27.11 27.99
N PRO A 16 -0.37 27.17 29.34
CA PRO A 16 0.77 27.58 30.13
C PRO A 16 1.84 26.47 30.22
N PRO A 17 3.12 26.82 30.43
CA PRO A 17 4.23 25.85 30.44
C PRO A 17 4.19 24.94 31.69
N PRO A 18 4.71 23.70 31.60
CA PRO A 18 4.67 22.75 32.69
C PRO A 18 5.61 23.16 33.83
N GLN A 19 5.06 23.16 35.05
CA GLN A 19 5.81 23.36 36.28
C GLN A 19 6.64 22.12 36.61
N THR A 20 7.89 22.35 37.01
CA THR A 20 8.87 21.37 37.47
C THR A 20 8.46 20.78 38.83
N ALA A 21 8.30 19.46 38.91
CA ALA A 21 8.09 18.72 40.15
C ALA A 21 9.42 18.07 40.64
N PRO A 22 9.66 18.01 41.96
CA PRO A 22 10.91 17.50 42.56
C PRO A 22 10.96 15.95 42.62
N PRO A 23 12.14 15.35 42.87
CA PRO A 23 12.34 13.91 42.70
C PRO A 23 11.71 13.12 43.84
N CYS A 24 10.82 12.19 43.52
CA CYS A 24 10.28 11.22 44.48
C CYS A 24 11.02 9.87 44.39
N THR A 25 11.46 9.46 45.57
CA THR A 25 12.20 8.27 45.95
C THR A 25 11.44 6.96 45.68
N ARG A 26 12.21 5.93 45.28
CA ARG A 26 11.80 4.53 45.05
C ARG A 26 11.41 3.82 46.36
N PRO A 27 10.29 3.08 46.44
CA PRO A 27 10.09 2.05 47.47
C PRO A 27 10.46 0.64 46.97
N PRO A 28 10.76 -0.31 47.88
CA PRO A 28 11.49 -1.55 47.58
C PRO A 28 10.61 -2.72 47.12
N GLU A 29 11.24 -3.68 46.45
CA GLU A 29 10.72 -5.02 46.11
C GLU A 29 10.31 -5.84 47.35
N PRO A 30 9.37 -6.78 47.20
CA PRO A 30 9.34 -7.99 48.01
C PRO A 30 9.72 -9.25 47.21
N ALA A 31 10.62 -10.03 47.81
CA ALA A 31 11.07 -11.36 47.40
C ALA A 31 10.05 -12.47 47.78
N PRO A 32 10.24 -13.74 47.36
CA PRO A 32 9.16 -14.68 47.02
C PRO A 32 8.75 -15.63 48.16
N SER A 33 7.53 -16.17 48.09
CA SER A 33 7.04 -17.23 48.98
C SER A 33 6.59 -18.49 48.21
N LYS A 34 7.00 -19.64 48.76
CA LYS A 34 6.88 -21.02 48.26
C LYS A 34 5.53 -21.69 48.58
N MET A 35 5.15 -22.63 47.70
CA MET A 35 4.53 -23.97 47.88
C MET A 35 3.45 -24.24 48.95
N ALA A 36 2.32 -24.83 48.50
CA ALA A 36 1.70 -26.12 48.91
C ALA A 36 0.25 -26.18 48.35
N ALA A 37 -0.14 -27.12 47.47
CA ALA A 37 -0.51 -28.54 47.66
C ALA A 37 -1.96 -28.80 48.16
N GLY A 38 -2.72 -29.60 47.38
CA GLY A 38 -3.97 -30.30 47.74
C GLY A 38 -5.27 -29.53 47.45
N GLY A 39 -6.34 -30.07 46.85
CA GLY A 39 -6.66 -31.40 46.34
C GLY A 39 -8.17 -31.49 46.00
N SER A 40 -8.50 -32.39 45.06
CA SER A 40 -9.72 -33.23 44.95
C SER A 40 -11.14 -32.66 44.72
N GLY A 41 -11.83 -33.28 43.73
CA GLY A 41 -13.29 -33.35 43.53
C GLY A 41 -13.69 -32.89 42.12
N GLY A 42 -14.09 -33.69 41.12
CA GLY A 42 -14.58 -35.06 41.10
C GLY A 42 -16.11 -35.06 40.87
N LEU A 43 -16.58 -35.08 39.62
CA LEU A 43 -17.89 -35.62 39.21
C LEU A 43 -17.87 -36.04 37.74
N SER A 44 -18.57 -37.14 37.46
CA SER A 44 -18.33 -38.07 36.36
C SER A 44 -19.64 -38.45 35.66
N PHE A 45 -19.57 -38.63 34.33
CA PHE A 45 -20.33 -39.55 33.44
C PHE A 45 -21.86 -39.44 33.27
N PRO A 46 -22.48 -40.13 32.27
CA PRO A 46 -21.95 -40.92 31.11
C PRO A 46 -22.46 -40.37 29.74
N GLY A 47 -22.04 -40.77 28.53
CA GLY A 47 -21.38 -41.96 28.00
C GLY A 47 -22.37 -42.83 27.21
N VAL A 48 -22.36 -42.83 25.85
CA VAL A 48 -22.78 -43.96 25.00
C VAL A 48 -22.02 -43.95 23.66
N VAL A 49 -21.63 -45.16 23.26
CA VAL A 49 -20.75 -45.60 22.18
C VAL A 49 -21.58 -46.08 20.98
N GLY A 50 -21.04 -46.08 19.76
CA GLY A 50 -21.63 -46.88 18.67
C GLY A 50 -21.02 -46.70 17.28
N ASN A 51 -20.07 -47.57 16.94
CA ASN A 51 -19.54 -47.82 15.60
C ASN A 51 -20.63 -48.15 14.56
N SER A 52 -20.38 -47.83 13.28
CA SER A 52 -20.23 -48.78 12.15
C SER A 52 -20.72 -48.23 10.80
N ALA A 53 -19.85 -48.36 9.78
CA ALA A 53 -20.19 -48.48 8.35
C ALA A 53 -20.64 -49.95 8.06
N PRO A 54 -21.14 -50.39 6.87
CA PRO A 54 -20.95 -49.79 5.54
C PRO A 54 -22.10 -49.91 4.48
N SER A 55 -21.82 -49.33 3.30
CA SER A 55 -22.14 -49.77 1.91
C SER A 55 -23.47 -49.47 1.19
N ASN A 56 -23.30 -48.78 0.03
CA ASN A 56 -23.91 -48.94 -1.31
C ASN A 56 -25.44 -48.85 -1.55
N ARG A 57 -25.89 -47.85 -2.34
CA ARG A 57 -26.19 -47.98 -3.80
C ARG A 57 -26.82 -46.71 -4.43
N SER A 58 -26.31 -46.40 -5.63
CA SER A 58 -26.97 -45.86 -6.86
C SER A 58 -27.81 -44.58 -6.84
N GLY A 59 -27.50 -43.69 -7.80
CA GLY A 59 -28.45 -42.68 -8.32
C GLY A 59 -27.78 -41.58 -9.15
N SER A 60 -27.82 -41.73 -10.47
CA SER A 60 -27.18 -40.92 -11.52
C SER A 60 -27.72 -39.49 -11.68
N SER A 61 -26.87 -38.57 -12.18
CA SER A 61 -27.12 -37.82 -13.44
C SER A 61 -25.96 -36.87 -13.77
N ALA A 62 -25.57 -36.91 -15.04
CA ALA A 62 -24.43 -36.23 -15.63
C ALA A 62 -24.84 -34.95 -16.36
N SER A 63 -23.90 -34.04 -16.57
CA SER A 63 -23.82 -33.21 -17.78
C SER A 63 -22.38 -32.71 -17.95
N SER A 64 -21.71 -33.28 -18.95
CA SER A 64 -20.36 -32.98 -19.39
C SER A 64 -20.39 -32.01 -20.57
N TYR A 65 -19.61 -30.93 -20.48
CA TYR A 65 -19.15 -30.16 -21.61
C TYR A 65 -18.11 -30.96 -22.40
N ASN A 66 -18.18 -30.94 -23.73
CA ASN A 66 -17.05 -31.32 -24.56
C ASN A 66 -16.91 -30.40 -25.78
N TYR A 67 -15.64 -30.19 -26.11
CA TYR A 67 -15.11 -29.22 -27.03
C TYR A 67 -14.73 -29.90 -28.36
N SER A 68 -14.67 -29.07 -29.41
CA SER A 68 -13.79 -29.14 -30.60
C SER A 68 -14.00 -30.13 -31.75
N GLY A 69 -13.83 -29.54 -32.95
CA GLY A 69 -13.35 -30.13 -34.20
C GLY A 69 -14.31 -29.85 -35.36
N GLY A 70 -13.96 -29.16 -36.45
CA GLY A 70 -12.70 -28.62 -36.95
C GLY A 70 -12.86 -28.36 -38.46
N ALA A 71 -12.05 -27.43 -39.01
CA ALA A 71 -11.67 -27.27 -40.43
C ALA A 71 -12.80 -27.03 -41.47
N ALA A 72 -12.61 -26.36 -42.61
CA ALA A 72 -11.61 -25.49 -43.21
C ALA A 72 -12.20 -25.02 -44.55
N ALA A 73 -11.84 -23.81 -45.01
CA ALA A 73 -11.85 -23.33 -46.41
C ALA A 73 -13.23 -23.34 -47.15
N SER A 74 -13.59 -22.48 -48.10
CA SER A 74 -12.87 -21.65 -49.06
C SER A 74 -13.88 -20.64 -49.66
N ALA A 75 -13.33 -19.53 -50.15
CA ALA A 75 -13.89 -18.40 -50.91
C ALA A 75 -14.73 -18.79 -52.17
N PRO A 76 -15.04 -17.88 -53.12
CA PRO A 76 -15.48 -16.46 -53.08
C PRO A 76 -16.68 -16.15 -54.03
N GLY A 77 -17.15 -14.90 -54.00
CA GLY A 77 -17.69 -14.18 -55.17
C GLY A 77 -19.17 -14.42 -55.49
N ASN A 78 -19.85 -13.59 -56.27
CA ASN A 78 -19.56 -12.33 -56.92
C ASN A 78 -20.92 -11.84 -57.51
N GLN A 79 -21.04 -10.54 -57.80
CA GLN A 79 -21.98 -9.96 -58.77
C GLN A 79 -23.48 -9.95 -58.44
N ALA A 80 -24.32 -9.07 -58.99
CA ALA A 80 -24.22 -7.72 -59.57
C ALA A 80 -25.62 -7.43 -60.13
N ALA A 81 -26.12 -6.20 -59.93
CA ALA A 81 -27.18 -5.52 -60.72
C ALA A 81 -28.54 -6.25 -60.84
N VAL A 82 -29.69 -5.59 -60.95
CA VAL A 82 -30.16 -4.86 -62.12
C VAL A 82 -31.32 -3.93 -61.70
N SER A 83 -31.26 -2.74 -62.28
CA SER A 83 -32.21 -1.62 -62.45
C SER A 83 -33.73 -1.87 -62.36
N SER A 84 -34.50 -0.87 -61.89
CA SER A 84 -35.15 0.12 -62.78
C SER A 84 -36.14 1.05 -62.05
N SER A 85 -36.15 2.33 -62.51
CA SER A 85 -37.24 3.34 -62.52
C SER A 85 -37.90 3.75 -61.18
N GLY A 86 -38.02 5.00 -60.76
CA GLY A 86 -37.95 6.30 -61.44
C GLY A 86 -39.16 7.15 -61.06
N VAL A 87 -39.07 7.96 -59.99
CA VAL A 87 -39.89 9.18 -59.72
C VAL A 87 -39.08 10.13 -58.81
N SER A 88 -39.00 11.43 -59.13
CA SER A 88 -38.48 12.52 -58.29
C SER A 88 -39.58 13.58 -58.09
N PRO A 89 -39.44 14.56 -57.18
CA PRO A 89 -38.88 14.49 -55.83
C PRO A 89 -39.84 15.11 -54.78
N GLN A 90 -39.85 14.60 -53.55
CA GLN A 90 -40.42 15.32 -52.40
C GLN A 90 -39.28 15.71 -51.46
N ALA A 91 -39.20 16.99 -51.14
CA ALA A 91 -38.16 17.58 -50.30
C ALA A 91 -38.13 16.95 -48.90
N PRO A 92 -36.95 16.76 -48.28
CA PRO A 92 -36.86 16.29 -46.90
C PRO A 92 -37.32 17.41 -45.94
N PRO A 93 -38.02 17.08 -44.85
CA PRO A 93 -38.33 18.07 -43.82
C PRO A 93 -37.04 18.55 -43.12
N PRO A 94 -37.00 19.79 -42.63
CA PRO A 94 -35.82 20.34 -42.00
C PRO A 94 -35.45 19.59 -40.71
N SER A 95 -34.15 19.47 -40.49
CA SER A 95 -33.50 18.90 -39.30
C SER A 95 -34.03 19.50 -37.99
N SER A 96 -34.41 18.65 -37.04
CA SER A 96 -34.93 19.03 -35.71
C SER A 96 -33.90 19.71 -34.79
N ALA A 97 -32.69 20.01 -35.27
CA ALA A 97 -31.72 20.83 -34.55
C ALA A 97 -32.24 22.26 -34.25
N ALA A 98 -33.22 22.76 -35.01
CA ALA A 98 -33.89 24.03 -34.73
C ALA A 98 -35.03 23.93 -33.70
N ALA A 99 -35.50 22.72 -33.35
CA ALA A 99 -36.55 22.51 -32.35
C ALA A 99 -35.98 22.48 -30.91
N ALA A 100 -34.68 22.25 -30.75
CA ALA A 100 -34.03 22.21 -29.43
C ALA A 100 -33.77 23.59 -28.83
N ALA A 101 -33.74 24.66 -29.64
CA ALA A 101 -33.47 26.03 -29.17
C ALA A 101 -34.74 26.79 -28.70
N ALA A 102 -35.93 26.21 -28.84
CA ALA A 102 -37.21 26.82 -28.47
C ALA A 102 -37.93 26.12 -27.30
N ALA A 103 -37.22 25.31 -26.50
CA ALA A 103 -37.76 24.63 -25.32
C ALA A 103 -37.59 25.43 -24.01
N GLY A 104 -37.39 26.75 -24.10
CA GLY A 104 -37.08 27.62 -22.96
C GLY A 104 -38.28 28.19 -22.19
N LEU A 105 -39.52 28.04 -22.67
CA LEU A 105 -40.70 28.63 -22.03
C LEU A 105 -41.94 27.74 -22.23
N LEU A 106 -41.95 26.55 -21.61
CA LEU A 106 -43.20 25.85 -21.37
C LEU A 106 -43.61 26.08 -19.92
N HIS A 107 -44.75 26.77 -19.74
CA HIS A 107 -45.50 26.80 -18.49
C HIS A 107 -45.63 25.37 -17.94
N ARG A 108 -44.89 25.07 -16.88
CA ARG A 108 -45.05 23.84 -16.11
C ARG A 108 -46.34 24.03 -15.31
N GLU A 109 -47.39 23.27 -15.64
CA GLU A 109 -48.63 23.30 -14.85
C GLU A 109 -48.29 23.15 -13.36
N PRO A 110 -48.88 23.95 -12.46
CA PRO A 110 -48.64 23.80 -11.04
C PRO A 110 -49.04 22.39 -10.64
N VAL A 111 -48.05 21.61 -10.21
CA VAL A 111 -48.26 20.22 -9.79
C VAL A 111 -49.06 20.26 -8.49
N TYR A 112 -50.38 20.29 -8.57
CA TYR A 112 -51.25 20.23 -7.41
C TYR A 112 -51.32 18.78 -6.89
N ASN A 113 -51.28 18.60 -5.57
CA ASN A 113 -51.43 17.31 -4.88
C ASN A 113 -50.34 16.26 -5.17
N TRP A 114 -49.11 16.67 -5.52
CA TRP A 114 -47.99 15.74 -5.72
C TRP A 114 -47.67 14.92 -4.47
N GLN A 115 -47.93 15.47 -3.28
CA GLN A 115 -47.68 14.82 -2.00
C GLN A 115 -48.47 13.51 -1.85
N ALA A 116 -49.69 13.43 -2.40
CA ALA A 116 -50.51 12.23 -2.35
C ALA A 116 -49.91 11.06 -3.16
N THR A 117 -49.01 11.33 -4.09
CA THR A 117 -48.33 10.31 -4.92
C THR A 117 -47.03 9.78 -4.30
N LYS A 118 -46.63 10.31 -3.12
CA LYS A 118 -45.35 10.00 -2.46
C LYS A 118 -45.61 9.44 -1.06
N THR A 119 -45.34 8.15 -0.89
CA THR A 119 -45.70 7.37 0.29
C THR A 119 -44.81 7.69 1.48
N THR A 120 -43.51 7.91 1.25
CA THR A 120 -42.53 8.17 2.32
C THR A 120 -42.11 9.64 2.38
N VAL A 121 -41.61 10.06 3.55
CA VAL A 121 -40.99 11.39 3.72
C VAL A 121 -39.81 11.54 2.76
N ARG A 122 -38.98 10.49 2.63
CA ARG A 122 -37.88 10.42 1.65
C ARG A 122 -38.38 10.72 0.23
N GLU A 123 -39.41 10.02 -0.25
CA GLU A 123 -39.96 10.26 -1.60
C GLU A 123 -40.46 11.69 -1.81
N ARG A 124 -40.99 12.33 -0.77
CA ARG A 124 -41.41 13.73 -0.84
C ARG A 124 -40.24 14.69 -0.92
N PHE A 125 -39.17 14.49 -0.13
CA PHE A 125 -37.96 15.29 -0.25
C PHE A 125 -37.22 15.01 -1.57
N THR A 126 -37.10 13.75 -2.01
CA THR A 126 -36.56 13.42 -3.33
C THR A 126 -37.31 14.13 -4.48
N PHE A 127 -38.63 14.36 -4.34
CA PHE A 127 -39.38 15.14 -5.33
C PHE A 127 -39.03 16.64 -5.34
N LEU A 128 -38.66 17.20 -4.18
CA LEU A 128 -38.24 18.61 -4.03
C LEU A 128 -36.79 18.85 -4.49
N PHE A 129 -35.98 17.81 -4.64
CA PHE A 129 -34.62 17.91 -5.14
C PHE A 129 -34.58 18.62 -6.51
N ASN A 130 -33.77 19.68 -6.60
CA ASN A 130 -33.57 20.48 -7.82
C ASN A 130 -34.89 20.92 -8.49
N ASN A 131 -35.86 21.33 -7.67
CA ASN A 131 -37.20 21.73 -8.08
C ASN A 131 -37.52 23.12 -7.54
N GLU A 132 -38.19 23.96 -8.33
CA GLU A 132 -38.57 25.33 -7.94
C GLU A 132 -39.72 25.36 -6.93
N VAL A 133 -40.51 24.27 -6.85
CA VAL A 133 -41.62 24.16 -5.90
C VAL A 133 -41.11 24.27 -4.46
N LEU A 134 -41.56 25.31 -3.74
CA LEU A 134 -41.18 25.65 -2.36
C LEU A 134 -39.71 26.08 -2.15
N SER A 135 -38.95 26.27 -3.22
CA SER A 135 -37.56 26.74 -3.12
C SER A 135 -37.49 28.18 -2.56
N ASP A 136 -36.56 28.41 -1.65
CA ASP A 136 -36.36 29.67 -0.92
C ASP A 136 -34.89 30.16 -0.97
N VAL A 137 -34.06 29.48 -1.77
CA VAL A 137 -32.68 29.84 -2.09
C VAL A 137 -32.25 29.26 -3.44
N HIS A 138 -31.39 29.98 -4.15
CA HIS A 138 -30.78 29.56 -5.41
C HIS A 138 -29.27 29.67 -5.33
N PHE A 139 -28.58 28.66 -5.88
CA PHE A 139 -27.12 28.63 -5.93
C PHE A 139 -26.63 28.82 -7.36
N LEU A 140 -25.67 29.73 -7.55
CA LEU A 140 -24.95 29.92 -8.80
C LEU A 140 -23.62 29.15 -8.69
N VAL A 141 -23.60 27.93 -9.23
CA VAL A 141 -22.51 26.97 -9.03
C VAL A 141 -21.63 26.88 -10.28
N GLY A 142 -20.32 26.97 -10.11
CA GLY A 142 -19.33 26.89 -11.19
C GLY A 142 -18.79 28.26 -11.65
N LYS A 143 -17.90 28.26 -12.65
CA LYS A 143 -17.26 29.47 -13.20
C LYS A 143 -17.60 29.68 -14.67
N GLY A 144 -17.77 30.96 -15.04
CA GLY A 144 -17.93 31.37 -16.44
C GLY A 144 -19.16 30.78 -17.12
N LEU A 145 -19.02 30.37 -18.38
CA LEU A 145 -20.10 29.83 -19.21
C LEU A 145 -20.66 28.47 -18.72
N GLY A 146 -19.98 27.81 -17.79
CA GLY A 146 -20.43 26.55 -17.16
C GLY A 146 -21.22 26.73 -15.87
N SER A 147 -21.50 27.97 -15.45
CA SER A 147 -22.26 28.25 -14.23
C SER A 147 -23.72 27.79 -14.35
N GLN A 148 -24.21 27.09 -13.32
CA GLN A 148 -25.59 26.61 -13.27
C GLN A 148 -26.33 27.22 -12.08
N ARG A 149 -27.56 27.68 -12.32
CA ARG A 149 -28.47 28.16 -11.27
C ARG A 149 -29.31 26.99 -10.77
N ILE A 150 -29.17 26.65 -9.49
CA ILE A 150 -29.75 25.45 -8.88
C ILE A 150 -30.69 25.87 -7.73
N PRO A 151 -32.00 25.59 -7.80
CA PRO A 151 -32.93 25.84 -6.70
C PRO A 151 -32.75 24.84 -5.55
N ALA A 152 -32.91 25.33 -4.31
CA ALA A 152 -32.84 24.52 -3.10
C ALA A 152 -33.70 25.10 -1.96
N HIS A 153 -33.67 24.43 -0.81
CA HIS A 153 -34.51 24.69 0.35
C HIS A 153 -33.65 24.85 1.60
N ARG A 154 -33.62 26.05 2.19
CA ARG A 154 -32.79 26.42 3.36
C ARG A 154 -32.97 25.43 4.51
N PHE A 155 -34.21 25.04 4.80
CA PHE A 155 -34.52 24.09 5.88
C PHE A 155 -33.82 22.74 5.69
N VAL A 156 -33.91 22.14 4.50
CA VAL A 156 -33.30 20.83 4.21
C VAL A 156 -31.78 20.92 4.32
N LEU A 157 -31.20 22.00 3.81
CA LEU A 157 -29.76 22.24 3.86
C LEU A 157 -29.25 22.44 5.28
N ALA A 158 -29.94 23.23 6.09
CA ALA A 158 -29.57 23.49 7.49
C ALA A 158 -29.65 22.21 8.33
N VAL A 159 -30.67 21.37 8.12
CA VAL A 159 -30.79 20.06 8.80
C VAL A 159 -29.64 19.13 8.40
N GLY A 160 -29.23 19.18 7.14
CA GLY A 160 -28.21 18.28 6.58
C GLY A 160 -26.76 18.72 6.76
N SER A 161 -26.50 19.96 7.15
CA SER A 161 -25.16 20.55 7.17
C SER A 161 -25.07 21.70 8.17
N ALA A 162 -24.14 21.58 9.11
CA ALA A 162 -23.83 22.66 10.06
C ALA A 162 -23.32 23.93 9.35
N VAL A 163 -22.67 23.80 8.20
CA VAL A 163 -22.19 24.95 7.41
C VAL A 163 -23.36 25.72 6.80
N PHE A 164 -24.34 25.01 6.24
CA PHE A 164 -25.56 25.67 5.75
C PHE A 164 -26.41 26.23 6.88
N ASP A 165 -26.50 25.55 8.02
CA ASP A 165 -27.19 26.10 9.19
C ASP A 165 -26.56 27.42 9.65
N ALA A 166 -25.23 27.46 9.78
CA ALA A 166 -24.52 28.70 10.11
C ALA A 166 -24.70 29.78 9.03
N MET A 167 -24.74 29.39 7.75
CA MET A 167 -24.93 30.32 6.62
C MET A 167 -26.32 30.98 6.64
N PHE A 168 -27.37 30.27 7.06
CA PHE A 168 -28.76 30.76 7.00
C PHE A 168 -29.32 31.23 8.34
N ASN A 169 -28.85 30.67 9.46
CA ASN A 169 -29.38 30.90 10.80
C ASN A 169 -28.31 31.43 11.79
N GLY A 170 -27.04 31.54 11.37
CA GLY A 170 -25.95 32.04 12.21
C GLY A 170 -25.98 33.55 12.46
N GLY A 171 -25.11 34.03 13.36
CA GLY A 171 -25.03 35.46 13.73
C GLY A 171 -24.63 36.42 12.60
N MET A 172 -24.14 35.89 11.47
CA MET A 172 -23.87 36.62 10.23
C MET A 172 -24.59 35.98 9.04
N ALA A 173 -25.81 35.46 9.27
CA ALA A 173 -26.59 34.79 8.25
C ALA A 173 -26.84 35.67 7.01
N THR A 174 -26.85 35.04 5.84
CA THR A 174 -27.10 35.75 4.58
C THR A 174 -28.61 35.95 4.36
N THR A 175 -28.99 37.19 4.05
CA THR A 175 -30.35 37.53 3.62
C THR A 175 -30.55 37.36 2.12
N SER A 176 -29.47 37.15 1.37
CA SER A 176 -29.50 36.93 -0.08
C SER A 176 -30.20 35.62 -0.43
N THR A 177 -31.08 35.67 -1.42
CA THR A 177 -31.72 34.48 -1.99
C THR A 177 -30.85 33.80 -3.04
N GLU A 178 -29.80 34.47 -3.54
CA GLU A 178 -28.84 33.91 -4.49
C GLU A 178 -27.44 33.82 -3.86
N ILE A 179 -26.82 32.65 -3.97
CA ILE A 179 -25.51 32.34 -3.37
C ILE A 179 -24.56 31.81 -4.43
N GLU A 180 -23.42 32.48 -4.59
CA GLU A 180 -22.40 32.12 -5.58
C GLU A 180 -21.39 31.12 -5.01
N LEU A 181 -21.20 30.02 -5.73
CA LEU A 181 -20.26 28.94 -5.41
C LEU A 181 -19.29 28.71 -6.59
N PRO A 182 -18.34 29.63 -6.83
CA PRO A 182 -17.47 29.55 -7.99
C PRO A 182 -16.46 28.41 -7.91
N ASP A 183 -16.13 27.92 -6.73
CA ASP A 183 -15.13 26.87 -6.49
C ASP A 183 -15.70 25.45 -6.44
N VAL A 184 -17.01 25.29 -6.66
CA VAL A 184 -17.71 24.00 -6.64
C VAL A 184 -18.22 23.68 -8.04
N GLU A 185 -18.07 22.43 -8.47
CA GLU A 185 -18.63 21.95 -9.72
C GLU A 185 -20.12 21.63 -9.60
N PRO A 186 -20.95 21.93 -10.62
CA PRO A 186 -22.38 21.65 -10.57
C PRO A 186 -22.72 20.18 -10.27
N ALA A 187 -21.97 19.23 -10.86
CA ALA A 187 -22.19 17.81 -10.64
C ALA A 187 -21.95 17.39 -9.19
N ALA A 188 -20.88 17.90 -8.56
CA ALA A 188 -20.56 17.64 -7.16
C ALA A 188 -21.58 18.25 -6.21
N PHE A 189 -22.04 19.48 -6.50
CA PHE A 189 -23.08 20.12 -5.70
C PHE A 189 -24.43 19.39 -5.81
N LEU A 190 -24.80 18.95 -7.00
CA LEU A 190 -26.02 18.15 -7.20
C LEU A 190 -25.94 16.80 -6.48
N ALA A 191 -24.77 16.16 -6.44
CA ALA A 191 -24.57 14.93 -5.67
C ALA A 191 -24.74 15.19 -4.16
N LEU A 192 -24.17 16.27 -3.63
CA LEU A 192 -24.39 16.72 -2.24
C LEU A 192 -25.88 16.95 -1.97
N LEU A 193 -26.54 17.77 -2.80
CA LEU A 193 -27.96 18.08 -2.65
C LEU A 193 -28.81 16.80 -2.68
N LYS A 194 -28.55 15.90 -3.64
CA LYS A 194 -29.30 14.66 -3.74
C LYS A 194 -29.17 13.84 -2.46
N PHE A 195 -27.95 13.72 -1.93
CA PHE A 195 -27.71 13.05 -0.66
C PHE A 195 -28.50 13.69 0.50
N LEU A 196 -28.50 15.02 0.62
CA LEU A 196 -29.24 15.71 1.69
C LEU A 196 -30.77 15.55 1.60
N TYR A 197 -31.31 15.31 0.40
CA TYR A 197 -32.76 15.17 0.20
C TYR A 197 -33.24 13.72 0.25
N SER A 198 -32.38 12.73 -0.03
CA SER A 198 -32.82 11.33 -0.19
C SER A 198 -31.96 10.27 0.50
N ASP A 199 -30.83 10.64 1.10
CA ASP A 199 -29.73 9.72 1.50
C ASP A 199 -29.14 8.90 0.35
N GLU A 200 -29.53 9.16 -0.91
CA GLU A 200 -28.99 8.42 -2.05
C GLU A 200 -27.62 8.96 -2.47
N VAL A 201 -26.66 8.05 -2.55
CA VAL A 201 -25.30 8.37 -3.00
C VAL A 201 -25.17 8.06 -4.48
N GLN A 202 -24.93 9.09 -5.28
CA GLN A 202 -24.61 8.96 -6.71
C GLN A 202 -23.24 9.54 -7.00
N ILE A 203 -22.23 8.67 -6.97
CA ILE A 203 -20.83 9.03 -7.16
C ILE A 203 -20.27 8.23 -8.32
N GLY A 204 -19.61 8.91 -9.25
CA GLY A 204 -18.84 8.30 -10.34
C GLY A 204 -17.33 8.47 -10.13
N PRO A 205 -16.49 7.71 -10.87
CA PRO A 205 -15.03 7.82 -10.78
C PRO A 205 -14.52 9.22 -11.14
N GLU A 206 -15.19 9.91 -12.06
CA GLU A 206 -14.82 11.28 -12.48
C GLU A 206 -15.25 12.35 -11.45
N THR A 207 -16.32 12.10 -10.69
CA THR A 207 -16.94 13.12 -9.80
C THR A 207 -16.65 12.90 -8.33
N VAL A 208 -16.07 11.76 -7.94
CA VAL A 208 -15.85 11.40 -6.53
C VAL A 208 -14.96 12.40 -5.79
N MET A 209 -13.92 12.92 -6.45
CA MET A 209 -12.98 13.84 -5.82
C MET A 209 -13.62 15.20 -5.54
N THR A 210 -14.35 15.73 -6.53
CA THR A 210 -15.05 17.02 -6.38
C THR A 210 -16.24 16.91 -5.45
N THR A 211 -16.88 15.74 -5.40
CA THR A 211 -17.92 15.42 -4.40
C THR A 211 -17.34 15.32 -2.99
N LEU A 212 -16.19 14.68 -2.80
CA LEU A 212 -15.49 14.61 -1.51
C LEU A 212 -15.10 16.00 -1.00
N TYR A 213 -14.53 16.85 -1.86
CA TYR A 213 -14.26 18.25 -1.53
C TYR A 213 -15.52 18.96 -1.05
N THR A 214 -16.62 18.81 -1.80
CA THR A 214 -17.90 19.45 -1.51
C THR A 214 -18.49 18.94 -0.18
N ALA A 215 -18.43 17.63 0.07
CA ALA A 215 -18.89 17.02 1.32
C ALA A 215 -18.12 17.55 2.53
N LYS A 216 -16.79 17.65 2.44
CA LYS A 216 -15.94 18.24 3.48
C LYS A 216 -16.23 19.73 3.66
N LYS A 217 -16.29 20.50 2.57
CA LYS A 217 -16.57 21.95 2.58
C LYS A 217 -17.88 22.29 3.29
N TYR A 218 -18.91 21.47 3.12
CA TYR A 218 -20.21 21.66 3.78
C TYR A 218 -20.41 20.76 5.00
N ALA A 219 -19.36 20.13 5.53
CA ALA A 219 -19.39 19.29 6.72
C ALA A 219 -20.54 18.26 6.70
N VAL A 220 -20.54 17.37 5.70
CA VAL A 220 -21.46 16.23 5.57
C VAL A 220 -20.68 14.92 5.70
N PRO A 221 -20.37 14.44 6.93
CA PRO A 221 -19.44 13.33 7.15
C PRO A 221 -19.91 11.99 6.58
N ALA A 222 -21.23 11.78 6.49
CA ALA A 222 -21.79 10.54 5.93
C ALA A 222 -21.48 10.43 4.42
N LEU A 223 -21.61 11.53 3.67
CA LEU A 223 -21.26 11.56 2.25
C LEU A 223 -19.76 11.42 2.04
N GLU A 224 -18.96 12.09 2.88
CA GLU A 224 -17.50 11.95 2.90
C GLU A 224 -17.08 10.48 3.09
N ALA A 225 -17.67 9.78 4.07
CA ALA A 225 -17.39 8.36 4.30
C ALA A 225 -17.74 7.50 3.07
N HIS A 226 -18.86 7.78 2.38
CA HIS A 226 -19.22 7.09 1.14
C HIS A 226 -18.24 7.38 -0.01
N CYS A 227 -17.78 8.62 -0.17
CA CYS A 227 -16.75 8.97 -1.15
C CYS A 227 -15.44 8.22 -0.87
N VAL A 228 -14.97 8.22 0.37
CA VAL A 228 -13.74 7.52 0.77
C VAL A 228 -13.87 6.01 0.54
N GLU A 229 -15.02 5.41 0.88
CA GLU A 229 -15.25 3.98 0.66
C GLU A 229 -15.29 3.62 -0.83
N PHE A 230 -15.88 4.48 -1.67
CA PHE A 230 -15.83 4.32 -3.12
C PHE A 230 -14.40 4.35 -3.64
N LEU A 231 -13.58 5.30 -3.17
CA LEU A 231 -12.17 5.41 -3.53
C LEU A 231 -11.35 4.19 -3.09
N LYS A 232 -11.58 3.69 -1.87
CA LYS A 232 -10.94 2.47 -1.36
C LYS A 232 -11.24 1.25 -2.23
N LYS A 233 -12.50 1.08 -2.67
CA LYS A 233 -12.93 -0.05 -3.51
C LYS A 233 -12.38 0.01 -4.94
N ASN A 234 -12.10 1.22 -5.44
CA ASN A 234 -11.61 1.44 -6.80
C ASN A 234 -10.10 1.76 -6.85
N LEU A 235 -9.36 1.55 -5.76
CA LEU A 235 -7.92 1.74 -5.71
C LEU A 235 -7.22 0.65 -6.51
N ARG A 236 -6.42 1.08 -7.49
CA ARG A 236 -5.65 0.25 -8.41
C ARG A 236 -4.22 0.78 -8.52
N ALA A 237 -3.30 -0.01 -9.07
CA ALA A 237 -1.90 0.40 -9.17
C ALA A 237 -1.69 1.63 -10.06
N ASP A 238 -2.48 1.75 -11.13
CA ASP A 238 -2.43 2.85 -12.11
C ASP A 238 -2.91 4.19 -11.56
N ASN A 239 -3.92 4.18 -10.67
CA ASN A 239 -4.47 5.41 -10.07
C ASN A 239 -3.94 5.73 -8.66
N ALA A 240 -3.09 4.87 -8.08
CA ALA A 240 -2.68 5.01 -6.67
C ALA A 240 -1.89 6.30 -6.37
N PHE A 241 -1.03 6.75 -7.27
CA PHE A 241 -0.25 7.98 -7.08
C PHE A 241 -1.12 9.25 -7.13
N MET A 242 -2.06 9.29 -8.06
CA MET A 242 -3.04 10.37 -8.13
C MET A 242 -3.88 10.37 -6.86
N LEU A 243 -4.42 9.22 -6.45
CA LEU A 243 -5.25 9.11 -5.26
C LEU A 243 -4.48 9.45 -3.97
N LEU A 244 -3.19 9.10 -3.88
CA LEU A 244 -2.33 9.49 -2.78
C LEU A 244 -2.19 11.02 -2.68
N THR A 245 -1.93 11.68 -3.81
CA THR A 245 -1.81 13.14 -3.87
C THR A 245 -3.11 13.79 -3.38
N GLN A 246 -4.25 13.25 -3.82
CA GLN A 246 -5.54 13.74 -3.38
C GLN A 246 -5.81 13.45 -1.90
N ALA A 247 -5.53 12.24 -1.41
CA ALA A 247 -5.72 11.88 -0.02
C ALA A 247 -4.93 12.81 0.92
N ARG A 248 -3.73 13.22 0.51
CA ARG A 248 -2.94 14.23 1.24
C ARG A 248 -3.57 15.62 1.18
N LEU A 249 -4.06 16.04 0.01
CA LEU A 249 -4.74 17.33 -0.16
C LEU A 249 -6.00 17.46 0.70
N PHE A 250 -6.74 16.35 0.87
CA PHE A 250 -7.97 16.28 1.65
C PHE A 250 -7.77 15.93 3.14
N ASP A 251 -6.51 15.81 3.58
CA ASP A 251 -6.13 15.39 4.94
C ASP A 251 -6.79 14.06 5.37
N GLU A 252 -6.72 13.06 4.48
CA GLU A 252 -7.23 11.71 4.66
C GLU A 252 -6.10 10.69 4.92
N PRO A 253 -5.56 10.60 6.15
CA PRO A 253 -4.38 9.79 6.44
C PRO A 253 -4.62 8.28 6.26
N GLN A 254 -5.85 7.81 6.48
CA GLN A 254 -6.20 6.40 6.28
C GLN A 254 -6.20 6.04 4.79
N LEU A 255 -6.75 6.90 3.94
CA LEU A 255 -6.73 6.70 2.49
C LEU A 255 -5.31 6.82 1.94
N ALA A 256 -4.53 7.79 2.41
CA ALA A 256 -3.13 7.95 2.02
C ALA A 256 -2.31 6.70 2.39
N SER A 257 -2.50 6.14 3.59
CA SER A 257 -1.84 4.92 4.04
C SER A 257 -2.19 3.72 3.15
N LEU A 258 -3.46 3.59 2.76
CA LEU A 258 -3.90 2.54 1.85
C LEU A 258 -3.30 2.70 0.44
N CYS A 259 -3.23 3.93 -0.07
CA CYS A 259 -2.58 4.23 -1.35
C CYS A 259 -1.10 3.84 -1.32
N LEU A 260 -0.38 4.24 -0.27
CA LEU A 260 1.02 3.86 -0.05
C LEU A 260 1.20 2.34 0.04
N GLU A 261 0.29 1.66 0.75
CA GLU A 261 0.32 0.20 0.84
C GLU A 261 0.17 -0.43 -0.55
N ASN A 262 -0.77 0.06 -1.37
CA ASN A 262 -1.00 -0.43 -2.72
C ASN A 262 0.17 -0.12 -3.67
N ILE A 263 0.75 1.09 -3.59
CA ILE A 263 1.97 1.48 -4.34
C ILE A 263 3.08 0.50 -4.03
N ASP A 264 3.34 0.25 -2.75
CA ASP A 264 4.37 -0.71 -2.37
C ASP A 264 4.06 -2.13 -2.90
N LYS A 265 2.78 -2.52 -3.07
CA LYS A 265 2.39 -3.93 -3.39
C LYS A 265 2.63 -4.18 -4.86
N ASN A 266 2.35 -3.16 -5.65
CA ASN A 266 2.39 -3.15 -7.09
C ASN A 266 3.40 -2.09 -7.57
N THR A 267 4.58 -2.02 -6.92
CA THR A 267 5.55 -0.92 -7.10
C THR A 267 5.93 -0.73 -8.57
N SER A 268 6.22 -1.83 -9.26
CA SER A 268 6.59 -1.80 -10.68
C SER A 268 5.48 -1.22 -11.56
N ASP A 269 4.23 -1.62 -11.33
CA ASP A 269 3.10 -1.14 -12.14
C ASP A 269 2.78 0.32 -11.81
N ALA A 270 2.74 0.66 -10.52
CA ALA A 270 2.42 2.00 -10.05
C ALA A 270 3.43 3.04 -10.56
N ILE A 271 4.73 2.76 -10.45
CA ILE A 271 5.79 3.70 -10.86
C ILE A 271 5.81 3.89 -12.39
N ASN A 272 5.32 2.91 -13.16
CA ASN A 272 5.21 2.99 -14.62
C ASN A 272 3.89 3.58 -15.10
N ALA A 273 2.92 3.81 -14.21
CA ALA A 273 1.68 4.48 -14.55
C ALA A 273 1.92 5.95 -14.89
N GLU A 274 1.08 6.50 -15.75
CA GLU A 274 1.12 7.92 -16.15
C GLU A 274 0.93 8.84 -14.94
N GLY A 275 0.06 8.44 -14.00
CA GLY A 275 -0.19 9.21 -12.78
C GLY A 275 1.03 9.39 -11.86
N PHE A 276 2.12 8.63 -12.05
CA PHE A 276 3.37 8.87 -11.31
C PHE A 276 4.02 10.20 -11.67
N THR A 277 3.99 10.62 -12.95
CA THR A 277 4.62 11.88 -13.37
C THR A 277 3.86 13.11 -12.92
N ASP A 278 2.60 12.95 -12.51
CA ASP A 278 1.70 14.05 -12.13
C ASP A 278 1.81 14.47 -10.66
N ILE A 279 2.51 13.69 -9.83
CA ILE A 279 2.66 13.99 -8.41
C ILE A 279 3.57 15.21 -8.17
N ASP A 280 3.38 15.87 -7.03
CA ASP A 280 4.24 16.95 -6.57
C ASP A 280 5.55 16.44 -5.95
N LEU A 281 6.52 17.33 -5.77
CA LEU A 281 7.84 16.99 -5.23
C LEU A 281 7.75 16.40 -3.81
N ASP A 282 6.84 16.89 -2.98
CA ASP A 282 6.68 16.39 -1.61
C ASP A 282 6.07 14.99 -1.58
N THR A 283 5.23 14.61 -2.55
CA THR A 283 4.73 13.23 -2.71
C THR A 283 5.80 12.33 -3.28
N LEU A 284 6.58 12.79 -4.26
CA LEU A 284 7.73 12.05 -4.75
C LEU A 284 8.70 11.72 -3.60
N VAL A 285 9.02 12.70 -2.77
CA VAL A 285 9.94 12.55 -1.64
C VAL A 285 9.39 11.58 -0.60
N ALA A 286 8.12 11.73 -0.21
CA ALA A 286 7.48 10.81 0.73
C ALA A 286 7.47 9.35 0.23
N VAL A 287 7.43 9.14 -1.09
CA VAL A 287 7.51 7.81 -1.70
C VAL A 287 8.96 7.29 -1.68
N LEU A 288 9.92 8.11 -2.10
CA LEU A 288 11.34 7.73 -2.16
C LEU A 288 11.99 7.51 -0.79
N GLU A 289 11.44 8.08 0.29
CA GLU A 289 11.88 7.81 1.65
C GLU A 289 11.55 6.40 2.14
N ARG A 290 10.60 5.71 1.50
CA ARG A 290 10.09 4.41 1.97
C ARG A 290 11.07 3.28 1.71
N ASP A 291 11.41 2.56 2.78
CA ASP A 291 12.16 1.31 2.70
C ASP A 291 11.34 0.17 2.07
N THR A 292 10.01 0.29 2.03
CA THR A 292 9.09 -0.78 1.64
C THR A 292 8.83 -0.89 0.13
N LEU A 293 9.40 0.00 -0.69
CA LEU A 293 9.26 -0.06 -2.15
C LEU A 293 9.97 -1.31 -2.71
N GLY A 294 9.21 -2.18 -3.36
CA GLY A 294 9.70 -3.40 -4.00
C GLY A 294 10.25 -3.14 -5.41
N ILE A 295 11.36 -2.40 -5.52
CA ILE A 295 11.93 -2.02 -6.83
C ILE A 295 13.47 -1.96 -6.80
N ARG A 296 14.11 -2.33 -7.91
CA ARG A 296 15.55 -2.10 -8.11
C ARG A 296 15.83 -0.60 -8.25
N GLU A 297 16.90 -0.12 -7.61
CA GLU A 297 17.27 1.29 -7.63
C GLU A 297 17.44 1.84 -9.05
N ILE A 298 17.97 1.06 -10.01
CA ILE A 298 18.09 1.49 -11.40
C ILE A 298 16.72 1.80 -12.05
N ARG A 299 15.69 1.00 -11.74
CA ARG A 299 14.33 1.21 -12.25
C ARG A 299 13.68 2.40 -11.58
N LEU A 300 13.93 2.58 -10.28
CA LEU A 300 13.48 3.74 -9.53
C LEU A 300 14.11 5.03 -10.08
N PHE A 301 15.42 5.02 -10.31
CA PHE A 301 16.15 6.13 -10.92
C PHE A 301 15.54 6.52 -12.27
N ASN A 302 15.32 5.57 -13.18
CA ASN A 302 14.72 5.86 -14.49
C ASN A 302 13.33 6.50 -14.38
N ALA A 303 12.52 6.05 -13.42
CA ALA A 303 11.22 6.67 -13.17
C ALA A 303 11.36 8.09 -12.61
N VAL A 304 12.27 8.32 -11.67
CA VAL A 304 12.56 9.65 -11.12
C VAL A 304 13.07 10.61 -12.20
N VAL A 305 13.88 10.12 -13.15
CA VAL A 305 14.28 10.90 -14.35
C VAL A 305 13.05 11.26 -15.18
N ARG A 306 12.17 10.30 -15.47
CA ARG A 306 10.92 10.54 -16.20
C ARG A 306 10.03 11.57 -15.50
N TRP A 307 9.93 11.53 -14.16
CA TRP A 307 9.24 12.56 -13.38
C TRP A 307 9.92 13.94 -13.51
N SER A 308 11.25 14.01 -13.42
CA SER A 308 11.99 15.27 -13.55
C SER A 308 11.84 15.93 -14.92
N GLU A 309 11.68 15.14 -15.98
CA GLU A 309 11.39 15.60 -17.33
C GLU A 309 10.00 16.23 -17.42
N ALA A 310 8.99 15.55 -16.87
CA ALA A 310 7.62 16.07 -16.81
C ALA A 310 7.55 17.36 -15.97
N GLU A 311 8.27 17.42 -14.85
CA GLU A 311 8.30 18.62 -14.00
C GLU A 311 9.01 19.79 -14.71
N CYS A 312 10.09 19.55 -15.46
CA CYS A 312 10.71 20.60 -16.28
C CYS A 312 9.73 21.17 -17.32
N GLN A 313 8.96 20.30 -17.98
CA GLN A 313 7.94 20.71 -18.94
C GLN A 313 6.82 21.52 -18.27
N ARG A 314 6.37 21.10 -17.08
CA ARG A 314 5.35 21.79 -16.27
C ARG A 314 5.80 23.20 -15.85
N GLN A 315 7.08 23.35 -15.52
CA GLN A 315 7.71 24.63 -15.17
C GLN A 315 8.14 25.45 -16.41
N GLN A 316 7.84 24.99 -17.63
CA GLN A 316 8.22 25.62 -18.90
C GLN A 316 9.75 25.83 -19.03
N GLN A 317 10.54 24.90 -18.49
CA GLN A 317 12.00 24.91 -18.56
C GLN A 317 12.50 23.89 -19.61
N PRO A 318 13.61 24.17 -20.30
CA PRO A 318 14.21 23.19 -21.21
C PRO A 318 14.66 21.96 -20.43
N VAL A 319 14.45 20.78 -21.02
CA VAL A 319 14.76 19.48 -20.42
C VAL A 319 16.27 19.20 -20.50
N THR A 320 17.05 19.91 -19.69
CA THR A 320 18.50 19.73 -19.54
C THR A 320 18.82 18.94 -18.27
N SER A 321 19.97 18.29 -18.21
CA SER A 321 20.39 17.54 -17.01
C SER A 321 20.50 18.42 -15.76
N GLU A 322 20.93 19.68 -15.92
CA GLU A 322 20.99 20.68 -14.84
C GLU A 322 19.60 21.02 -14.29
N ASN A 323 18.62 21.27 -15.18
CA ASN A 323 17.25 21.56 -14.77
C ASN A 323 16.58 20.34 -14.11
N LYS A 324 16.82 19.12 -14.63
CA LYS A 324 16.37 17.87 -13.99
C LYS A 324 16.95 17.72 -12.58
N ARG A 325 18.25 17.98 -12.40
CA ARG A 325 18.88 17.94 -11.07
C ARG A 325 18.23 18.97 -10.13
N LYS A 326 18.01 20.19 -10.63
CA LYS A 326 17.40 21.29 -9.87
C LYS A 326 15.96 20.98 -9.46
N SER A 327 15.15 20.38 -10.34
CA SER A 327 13.77 20.01 -10.03
C SER A 327 13.69 18.85 -9.03
N LEU A 328 14.62 17.91 -9.09
CA LEU A 328 14.70 16.79 -8.15
C LEU A 328 15.08 17.23 -6.74
N GLY A 329 16.04 18.16 -6.58
CA GLY A 329 16.45 18.67 -5.27
C GLY A 329 16.75 17.54 -4.27
N LYS A 330 16.05 17.55 -3.11
CA LYS A 330 16.19 16.52 -2.05
C LYS A 330 15.80 15.10 -2.50
N ALA A 331 14.99 14.95 -3.54
CA ALA A 331 14.57 13.64 -4.05
C ALA A 331 15.76 12.84 -4.60
N LEU A 332 16.76 13.51 -5.19
CA LEU A 332 17.93 12.86 -5.78
C LEU A 332 18.77 12.10 -4.74
N SER A 333 18.95 12.68 -3.54
CA SER A 333 19.70 12.04 -2.46
C SER A 333 19.00 10.82 -1.86
N LEU A 334 17.72 10.60 -2.15
CA LEU A 334 16.94 9.46 -1.66
C LEU A 334 17.07 8.23 -2.57
N ILE A 335 17.69 8.37 -3.74
CA ILE A 335 18.05 7.26 -4.61
C ILE A 335 19.32 6.60 -4.06
N ARG A 336 19.30 5.28 -3.91
CA ARG A 336 20.34 4.52 -3.24
C ARG A 336 21.35 3.98 -4.25
N PHE A 337 22.02 4.89 -4.95
CA PHE A 337 23.02 4.53 -5.97
C PHE A 337 24.03 3.46 -5.55
N PRO A 338 24.56 3.44 -4.30
CA PRO A 338 25.51 2.40 -3.86
C PRO A 338 24.99 0.96 -3.92
N LEU A 339 23.68 0.77 -4.07
CA LEU A 339 23.02 -0.52 -4.17
C LEU A 339 22.78 -0.98 -5.61
N MET A 340 23.10 -0.15 -6.60
CA MET A 340 23.09 -0.58 -8.01
C MET A 340 24.33 -1.44 -8.29
N THR A 341 24.27 -2.27 -9.33
CA THR A 341 25.51 -2.87 -9.85
C THR A 341 26.37 -1.80 -10.53
N ILE A 342 27.67 -2.05 -10.67
CA ILE A 342 28.56 -1.12 -11.37
C ILE A 342 28.15 -0.93 -12.83
N GLU A 343 27.64 -1.98 -13.48
CA GLU A 343 27.12 -1.93 -14.86
C GLU A 343 25.85 -1.10 -14.95
N GLU A 344 24.90 -1.29 -14.01
CA GLU A 344 23.67 -0.50 -13.94
C GLU A 344 23.99 0.99 -13.72
N PHE A 345 24.92 1.29 -12.81
CA PHE A 345 25.35 2.66 -12.53
C PHE A 345 26.05 3.31 -13.73
N ALA A 346 27.00 2.59 -14.34
CA ALA A 346 27.79 3.08 -15.46
C ALA A 346 26.95 3.32 -16.72
N ALA A 347 25.93 2.51 -16.97
CA ALA A 347 25.06 2.64 -18.14
C ALA A 347 23.91 3.65 -17.94
N GLY A 348 23.55 3.98 -16.70
CA GLY A 348 22.44 4.87 -16.40
C GLY A 348 22.90 6.17 -15.70
N PRO A 349 22.87 6.23 -14.36
CA PRO A 349 23.16 7.45 -13.60
C PRO A 349 24.45 8.17 -13.99
N ALA A 350 25.55 7.45 -14.22
CA ALA A 350 26.84 8.05 -14.55
C ALA A 350 26.84 8.80 -15.89
N GLN A 351 26.01 8.39 -16.85
CA GLN A 351 25.89 9.02 -18.17
C GLN A 351 24.75 10.04 -18.27
N SER A 352 23.90 10.12 -17.24
CA SER A 352 22.71 10.98 -17.25
C SER A 352 23.01 12.48 -17.21
N GLY A 353 24.21 12.85 -16.74
CA GLY A 353 24.59 14.24 -16.44
C GLY A 353 23.84 14.85 -15.24
N ILE A 354 22.99 14.08 -14.55
CA ILE A 354 22.24 14.53 -13.36
C ILE A 354 23.16 14.52 -12.13
N LEU A 355 24.05 13.54 -12.02
CA LEU A 355 25.08 13.49 -10.99
C LEU A 355 26.26 14.39 -11.39
N THR A 356 26.89 15.01 -10.40
CA THR A 356 28.14 15.77 -10.58
C THR A 356 29.32 14.82 -10.78
N ASP A 357 30.37 15.27 -11.46
CA ASP A 357 31.58 14.46 -11.68
C ASP A 357 32.17 13.94 -10.35
N ARG A 358 32.11 14.76 -9.28
CA ARG A 358 32.56 14.36 -7.95
C ARG A 358 31.73 13.21 -7.38
N GLU A 359 30.40 13.26 -7.50
CA GLU A 359 29.52 12.17 -7.06
C GLU A 359 29.75 10.90 -7.87
N VAL A 360 29.91 11.02 -9.18
CA VAL A 360 30.17 9.89 -10.09
C VAL A 360 31.48 9.20 -9.72
N VAL A 361 32.58 9.95 -9.56
CA VAL A 361 33.88 9.42 -9.14
C VAL A 361 33.78 8.77 -7.75
N SER A 362 33.10 9.42 -6.80
CA SER A 362 32.93 8.89 -5.45
C SER A 362 32.17 7.55 -5.45
N LEU A 363 31.15 7.40 -6.30
CA LEU A 363 30.39 6.15 -6.42
C LEU A 363 31.19 5.06 -7.13
N PHE A 364 31.95 5.38 -8.18
CA PHE A 364 32.86 4.40 -8.80
C PHE A 364 33.93 3.89 -7.83
N LEU A 365 34.50 4.74 -6.98
CA LEU A 365 35.41 4.32 -5.92
C LEU A 365 34.69 3.41 -4.91
N HIS A 366 33.43 3.71 -4.55
CA HIS A 366 32.64 2.86 -3.67
C HIS A 366 32.42 1.45 -4.24
N PHE A 367 32.24 1.29 -5.55
CA PHE A 367 32.05 -0.01 -6.19
C PHE A 367 33.34 -0.82 -6.36
N THR A 368 34.49 -0.16 -6.49
CA THR A 368 35.75 -0.80 -6.91
C THR A 368 36.78 -0.98 -5.80
N VAL A 369 36.74 -0.14 -4.75
CA VAL A 369 37.77 -0.10 -3.70
C VAL A 369 37.32 -0.84 -2.44
N ASN A 370 38.25 -1.54 -1.79
CA ASN A 370 38.05 -2.24 -0.52
C ASN A 370 39.16 -1.83 0.49
N PRO A 371 38.84 -1.29 1.68
CA PRO A 371 37.51 -1.05 2.25
C PRO A 371 36.72 0.00 1.48
N LYS A 372 35.39 -0.20 1.39
CA LYS A 372 34.50 0.69 0.65
C LYS A 372 34.49 2.09 1.28
N PRO A 373 34.82 3.16 0.52
CA PRO A 373 34.72 4.52 1.03
C PRO A 373 33.26 4.92 1.32
N ARG A 374 33.08 5.81 2.30
CA ARG A 374 31.79 6.42 2.61
C ARG A 374 31.37 7.37 1.48
N VAL A 375 30.09 7.40 1.19
CA VAL A 375 29.48 8.25 0.16
C VAL A 375 28.30 9.03 0.73
N GLU A 376 27.88 10.08 0.04
CA GLU A 376 26.78 10.98 0.47
C GLU A 376 25.38 10.37 0.27
N PHE A 377 25.31 9.21 -0.40
CA PHE A 377 24.06 8.50 -0.69
C PHE A 377 23.81 7.35 0.29
N ILE A 378 22.54 7.03 0.50
CA ILE A 378 22.11 5.92 1.35
C ILE A 378 22.60 4.59 0.74
N ASP A 379 23.31 3.79 1.54
CA ASP A 379 23.89 2.50 1.18
C ASP A 379 23.17 1.30 1.81
N ARG A 380 21.99 1.54 2.39
CA ARG A 380 21.15 0.52 3.03
C ARG A 380 20.04 0.04 2.09
N PRO A 381 19.93 -1.26 1.80
CA PRO A 381 18.86 -1.82 0.97
C PRO A 381 17.46 -1.36 1.34
N ARG A 382 16.61 -1.12 0.33
CA ARG A 382 15.16 -1.05 0.56
C ARG A 382 14.71 -2.44 1.02
N CYS A 383 14.18 -2.52 2.23
CA CYS A 383 13.53 -3.74 2.69
C CYS A 383 12.20 -3.90 1.94
N CYS A 384 12.26 -4.53 0.77
CA CYS A 384 11.10 -4.96 -0.03
C CYS A 384 10.17 -5.97 0.69
N LEU A 385 10.47 -6.27 1.95
CA LEU A 385 9.74 -7.20 2.78
C LEU A 385 8.78 -6.42 3.67
N ARG A 386 7.51 -6.71 3.50
CA ARG A 386 6.46 -6.17 4.34
C ARG A 386 6.48 -6.87 5.69
N GLY A 387 6.01 -6.15 6.70
CA GLY A 387 5.89 -6.68 8.05
C GLY A 387 7.08 -6.35 8.95
N LYS A 388 6.96 -6.75 10.21
CA LYS A 388 8.02 -6.62 11.20
C LYS A 388 9.03 -7.75 10.96
N GLU A 389 10.31 -7.44 11.05
CA GLU A 389 11.33 -8.49 11.09
C GLU A 389 11.07 -9.43 12.26
N CYS A 390 11.06 -10.72 11.96
CA CYS A 390 10.87 -11.77 12.94
C CYS A 390 12.13 -12.64 12.99
N ASN A 391 12.39 -13.20 14.16
CA ASN A 391 13.33 -14.29 14.32
C ASN A 391 12.67 -15.42 15.11
N ILE A 392 13.15 -16.63 14.86
CA ILE A 392 12.91 -17.78 15.72
C ILE A 392 14.25 -18.25 16.26
N ASN A 393 14.27 -18.74 17.49
CA ASN A 393 15.39 -19.49 18.04
C ASN A 393 14.96 -20.94 18.26
N ARG A 394 15.75 -21.88 17.75
CA ARG A 394 15.43 -23.32 17.84
C ARG A 394 16.02 -24.01 19.06
N PHE A 395 16.91 -23.38 19.83
CA PHE A 395 17.59 -24.00 20.97
C PHE A 395 17.11 -23.42 22.30
N GLN A 396 17.13 -24.25 23.34
CA GLN A 396 16.75 -23.85 24.70
C GLN A 396 17.95 -23.58 25.60
N GLN A 397 19.12 -24.07 25.22
CA GLN A 397 20.36 -23.97 25.99
C GLN A 397 21.55 -23.68 25.07
N VAL A 398 22.62 -23.16 25.67
CA VAL A 398 23.88 -22.86 24.99
C VAL A 398 25.00 -23.59 25.71
N GLU A 399 25.84 -24.26 24.95
CA GLU A 399 27.07 -24.90 25.39
C GLU A 399 28.26 -24.39 24.56
N SER A 400 29.45 -24.94 24.81
CA SER A 400 30.72 -24.44 24.29
C SER A 400 31.57 -25.55 23.70
N ARG A 401 32.55 -25.18 22.85
CA ARG A 401 33.51 -26.05 22.15
C ARG A 401 32.95 -26.72 20.89
N TRP A 402 32.34 -25.91 20.03
CA TRP A 402 31.99 -26.33 18.67
C TRP A 402 33.10 -25.96 17.70
N GLY A 403 33.75 -26.96 17.11
CA GLY A 403 34.89 -26.78 16.21
C GLY A 403 34.49 -26.70 14.74
N TYR A 404 35.38 -26.13 13.92
CA TYR A 404 35.16 -25.95 12.48
C TYR A 404 36.27 -26.64 11.67
N SER A 405 35.87 -27.63 10.86
CA SER A 405 36.77 -28.43 10.01
C SER A 405 36.73 -28.04 8.52
N GLY A 406 36.02 -26.96 8.18
CA GLY A 406 35.77 -26.54 6.80
C GLY A 406 34.52 -27.16 6.15
N THR A 407 33.84 -28.07 6.85
CA THR A 407 32.49 -28.54 6.46
C THR A 407 31.42 -27.57 6.94
N SER A 408 30.30 -27.50 6.22
CA SER A 408 29.19 -26.60 6.55
C SER A 408 28.33 -27.19 7.67
N ASP A 409 27.87 -26.34 8.59
CA ASP A 409 26.77 -26.66 9.50
C ASP A 409 25.45 -26.59 8.75
N ARG A 410 24.65 -27.65 8.78
CA ARG A 410 23.45 -27.78 7.93
C ARG A 410 22.23 -28.26 8.70
N ILE A 411 21.10 -27.62 8.48
CA ILE A 411 19.81 -28.03 9.02
C ILE A 411 18.71 -27.90 7.97
N ARG A 412 17.84 -28.92 7.86
CA ARG A 412 16.68 -28.85 6.98
C ARG A 412 15.52 -28.18 7.73
N PHE A 413 14.80 -27.30 7.04
CA PHE A 413 13.60 -26.68 7.58
C PHE A 413 12.50 -26.58 6.52
N SER A 414 11.26 -26.54 6.99
CA SER A 414 10.07 -26.17 6.21
C SER A 414 9.16 -25.28 7.04
N VAL A 415 8.31 -24.51 6.37
CA VAL A 415 7.40 -23.54 7.00
C VAL A 415 5.99 -23.72 6.48
N ASN A 416 4.99 -23.45 7.32
CA ASN A 416 3.58 -23.57 6.92
C ASN A 416 3.04 -22.35 6.14
N ARG A 417 3.84 -21.28 6.01
CA ARG A 417 3.47 -20.03 5.35
C ARG A 417 4.62 -19.54 4.50
N ARG A 418 4.29 -18.76 3.47
CA ARG A 418 5.29 -18.08 2.66
C ARG A 418 6.02 -17.07 3.53
N ILE A 419 7.34 -17.11 3.51
CA ILE A 419 8.20 -16.14 4.21
C ILE A 419 9.37 -15.76 3.33
N PHE A 420 10.10 -14.74 3.74
CA PHE A 420 11.37 -14.37 3.15
C PHE A 420 12.46 -14.38 4.20
N VAL A 421 13.44 -15.27 4.06
CA VAL A 421 14.58 -15.37 4.97
C VAL A 421 15.63 -14.36 4.56
N VAL A 422 16.05 -13.52 5.50
CA VAL A 422 17.04 -12.45 5.26
C VAL A 422 18.41 -12.75 5.84
N GLY A 423 18.50 -13.69 6.78
CA GLY A 423 19.77 -14.07 7.39
C GLY A 423 19.62 -15.14 8.47
N PHE A 424 20.75 -15.52 9.04
CA PHE A 424 20.83 -16.37 10.23
C PHE A 424 21.49 -15.59 11.35
N ALA A 425 21.16 -15.90 12.61
CA ALA A 425 22.03 -15.56 13.71
C ALA A 425 22.86 -16.80 14.08
N LEU A 426 24.17 -16.63 14.26
CA LEU A 426 25.15 -17.70 14.50
C LEU A 426 25.87 -17.47 15.83
N TYR A 427 26.30 -18.53 16.50
CA TYR A 427 27.12 -18.37 17.71
C TYR A 427 28.56 -18.02 17.37
N GLY A 428 29.19 -17.19 18.22
CA GLY A 428 30.59 -16.75 18.09
C GLY A 428 31.57 -17.48 19.01
N SER A 429 32.81 -16.98 19.05
CA SER A 429 33.94 -17.63 19.72
C SER A 429 33.75 -17.78 21.23
N ILE A 430 34.33 -18.84 21.80
CA ILE A 430 34.48 -19.00 23.26
C ILE A 430 35.77 -18.38 23.81
N HIS A 431 36.67 -17.90 22.94
CA HIS A 431 38.00 -17.42 23.29
C HIS A 431 38.09 -15.88 23.35
N GLY A 432 36.96 -15.20 23.37
CA GLY A 432 36.88 -13.73 23.38
C GLY A 432 36.52 -13.15 22.01
N PRO A 433 36.74 -11.84 21.81
CA PRO A 433 36.38 -11.17 20.57
C PRO A 433 37.13 -11.73 19.37
N THR A 434 36.42 -12.05 18.29
CA THR A 434 37.02 -12.64 17.07
C THR A 434 36.15 -12.38 15.84
N ASP A 435 36.79 -12.20 14.69
CA ASP A 435 36.13 -12.14 13.40
C ASP A 435 36.03 -13.53 12.76
N TYR A 436 34.82 -13.91 12.36
CA TYR A 436 34.56 -15.11 11.57
C TYR A 436 34.38 -14.76 10.10
N GLN A 437 34.91 -15.60 9.21
CA GLN A 437 34.46 -15.64 7.82
C GLN A 437 33.36 -16.69 7.68
N VAL A 438 32.29 -16.35 6.98
CA VAL A 438 31.10 -17.19 6.84
C VAL A 438 30.61 -17.21 5.40
N ASN A 439 30.38 -18.41 4.89
CA ASN A 439 29.57 -18.62 3.69
C ASN A 439 28.18 -19.10 4.11
N LEU A 440 27.15 -18.31 3.80
CA LEU A 440 25.75 -18.65 4.02
C LEU A 440 25.13 -19.20 2.75
N GLN A 441 24.30 -20.23 2.85
CA GLN A 441 23.47 -20.71 1.75
C GLN A 441 22.08 -21.16 2.23
N ILE A 442 21.07 -20.93 1.39
CA ILE A 442 19.79 -21.65 1.44
C ILE A 442 19.67 -22.45 0.16
N ILE A 443 19.43 -23.76 0.31
CA ILE A 443 19.37 -24.71 -0.79
C ILE A 443 17.98 -25.34 -0.80
N HIS A 444 17.34 -25.40 -1.96
CA HIS A 444 16.14 -26.21 -2.15
C HIS A 444 16.52 -27.70 -2.02
N THR A 445 15.98 -28.40 -1.01
CA THR A 445 16.48 -29.73 -0.63
C THR A 445 16.35 -30.75 -1.76
N ASP A 446 15.23 -30.76 -2.49
CA ASP A 446 14.93 -31.83 -3.44
C ASP A 446 15.71 -31.68 -4.74
N SER A 447 15.94 -30.43 -5.19
CA SER A 447 16.66 -30.14 -6.43
C SER A 447 18.16 -29.84 -6.20
N ASN A 448 18.60 -29.69 -4.94
CA ASN A 448 19.92 -29.19 -4.56
C ASN A 448 20.29 -27.84 -5.20
N THR A 449 19.31 -27.02 -5.56
CA THR A 449 19.54 -25.69 -6.15
C THR A 449 19.79 -24.66 -5.05
N VAL A 450 20.88 -23.89 -5.15
CA VAL A 450 21.15 -22.76 -4.25
C VAL A 450 20.21 -21.61 -4.60
N LEU A 451 19.40 -21.17 -3.64
CA LEU A 451 18.43 -20.09 -3.82
C LEU A 451 18.96 -18.74 -3.33
N GLY A 452 19.84 -18.77 -2.34
CA GLY A 452 20.54 -17.58 -1.86
C GLY A 452 21.88 -17.96 -1.28
N GLN A 453 22.88 -17.12 -1.52
CA GLN A 453 24.22 -17.27 -0.97
C GLN A 453 24.81 -15.92 -0.60
N ASN A 454 25.62 -15.87 0.46
CA ASN A 454 26.48 -14.74 0.73
C ASN A 454 27.80 -15.16 1.37
N ASP A 455 28.91 -14.69 0.81
CA ASP A 455 30.26 -14.81 1.36
C ASP A 455 30.58 -13.52 2.12
N THR A 456 30.60 -13.61 3.45
CA THR A 456 30.70 -12.45 4.35
C THR A 456 31.43 -12.83 5.65
N GLY A 457 31.35 -12.00 6.68
CA GLY A 457 31.84 -12.30 8.02
C GLY A 457 31.08 -11.56 9.10
N PHE A 458 31.37 -11.88 10.37
CA PHE A 458 30.85 -11.16 11.52
C PHE A 458 31.90 -11.11 12.65
N SER A 459 31.86 -10.04 13.43
CA SER A 459 32.66 -9.89 14.65
C SER A 459 31.83 -10.32 15.85
N CYS A 460 32.37 -11.20 16.69
CA CYS A 460 31.79 -11.57 17.97
C CYS A 460 32.59 -10.98 19.13
N ASP A 461 31.97 -10.88 20.31
CA ASP A 461 32.56 -10.33 21.53
C ASP A 461 33.02 -11.41 22.53
N GLY A 462 32.86 -12.69 22.18
CA GLY A 462 33.14 -13.85 23.04
C GLY A 462 31.95 -14.31 23.91
N SER A 463 30.84 -13.58 23.90
CA SER A 463 29.63 -13.97 24.63
C SER A 463 28.91 -15.14 23.98
N SER A 464 28.04 -15.78 24.74
CA SER A 464 27.15 -16.85 24.26
C SER A 464 25.96 -16.31 23.44
N SER A 465 25.99 -15.04 23.03
CA SER A 465 24.93 -14.43 22.21
C SER A 465 25.05 -14.85 20.75
N THR A 466 23.98 -14.63 19.99
CA THR A 466 23.95 -14.89 18.55
C THR A 466 24.27 -13.62 17.76
N PHE A 467 25.00 -13.77 16.66
CA PHE A 467 25.46 -12.68 15.80
C PHE A 467 24.87 -12.83 14.42
N ARG A 468 24.31 -11.74 13.90
CA ARG A 468 23.52 -11.75 12.67
C ARG A 468 24.42 -11.75 11.44
N VAL A 469 24.11 -12.63 10.51
CA VAL A 469 24.78 -12.76 9.22
C VAL A 469 23.70 -12.80 8.14
N MET A 470 23.75 -11.86 7.20
CA MET A 470 22.65 -11.58 6.27
C MET A 470 22.94 -12.09 4.86
N PHE A 471 21.89 -12.47 4.12
CA PHE A 471 21.96 -12.66 2.67
C PHE A 471 22.02 -11.31 1.95
N LYS A 472 22.49 -11.30 0.70
CA LYS A 472 22.47 -10.08 -0.14
C LYS A 472 21.04 -9.67 -0.51
N GLU A 473 20.21 -10.67 -0.75
CA GLU A 473 18.80 -10.51 -1.10
C GLU A 473 17.97 -11.48 -0.24
N PRO A 474 16.72 -11.11 0.10
CA PRO A 474 15.82 -12.02 0.79
C PRO A 474 15.54 -13.29 -0.03
N VAL A 475 15.62 -14.44 0.61
CA VAL A 475 15.34 -15.73 -0.02
C VAL A 475 13.89 -16.12 0.22
N GLU A 476 13.12 -16.26 -0.85
CA GLU A 476 11.73 -16.71 -0.79
C GLU A 476 11.63 -18.18 -0.38
N ILE A 477 10.84 -18.44 0.66
CA ILE A 477 10.55 -19.77 1.17
C ILE A 477 9.07 -20.03 1.02
N LEU A 478 8.73 -21.07 0.24
CA LEU A 478 7.36 -21.45 -0.04
C LEU A 478 6.80 -22.39 1.06
N PRO A 479 5.48 -22.35 1.31
CA PRO A 479 4.85 -23.22 2.28
C PRO A 479 5.07 -24.70 1.97
N ASN A 480 5.38 -25.49 2.99
CA ASN A 480 5.48 -26.95 2.97
C ASN A 480 6.53 -27.50 1.99
N VAL A 481 7.49 -26.67 1.58
CA VAL A 481 8.66 -27.08 0.80
C VAL A 481 9.87 -27.23 1.73
N ASN A 482 10.73 -28.21 1.47
CA ASN A 482 11.92 -28.48 2.26
C ASN A 482 13.12 -27.69 1.73
N TYR A 483 13.77 -26.96 2.63
CA TYR A 483 14.98 -26.21 2.36
C TYR A 483 16.08 -26.61 3.34
N THR A 484 17.34 -26.47 2.92
CA THR A 484 18.52 -26.69 3.76
C THR A 484 19.20 -25.36 4.01
N ALA A 485 19.18 -24.91 5.27
CA ALA A 485 19.99 -23.80 5.75
C ALA A 485 21.43 -24.29 5.97
N CYS A 486 22.41 -23.59 5.42
CA CYS A 486 23.82 -23.94 5.51
C CYS A 486 24.63 -22.72 5.97
N ALA A 487 25.56 -22.92 6.90
CA ALA A 487 26.53 -21.93 7.34
C ALA A 487 27.91 -22.58 7.45
N THR A 488 28.87 -22.10 6.65
CA THR A 488 30.24 -22.59 6.69
C THR A 488 31.11 -21.54 7.36
N LEU A 489 31.47 -21.78 8.62
CA LEU A 489 32.25 -20.85 9.42
C LEU A 489 33.74 -21.19 9.36
N LYS A 490 34.58 -20.15 9.32
CA LYS A 490 36.03 -20.23 9.49
C LYS A 490 36.44 -19.31 10.63
N GLY A 491 36.93 -19.92 11.70
CA GLY A 491 37.37 -19.24 12.92
C GLY A 491 37.66 -20.27 14.03
N PRO A 492 37.96 -19.80 15.25
CA PRO A 492 38.20 -20.67 16.41
C PRO A 492 36.92 -21.35 16.90
N ASP A 493 37.02 -22.20 17.93
CA ASP A 493 35.86 -22.85 18.53
C ASP A 493 34.81 -21.85 19.04
N SER A 494 33.54 -22.18 18.82
CA SER A 494 32.40 -21.35 19.17
C SER A 494 31.53 -21.94 20.28
N HIS A 495 30.60 -21.13 20.77
CA HIS A 495 29.41 -21.64 21.45
C HIS A 495 28.52 -22.40 20.45
N TYR A 496 27.63 -23.26 20.95
CA TYR A 496 26.60 -23.92 20.14
C TYR A 496 25.32 -24.11 20.95
N GLY A 497 24.20 -24.30 20.27
CA GLY A 497 22.92 -24.52 20.94
C GLY A 497 22.69 -26.00 21.23
N THR A 498 21.98 -26.29 22.32
CA THR A 498 21.53 -27.63 22.70
C THR A 498 20.05 -27.63 23.08
N LYS A 499 19.48 -28.83 23.22
CA LYS A 499 18.03 -29.03 23.46
C LYS A 499 17.18 -28.36 22.39
N GLY A 500 17.52 -28.64 21.14
CA GLY A 500 16.85 -28.07 20.01
C GLY A 500 15.41 -28.52 19.85
N LEU A 501 14.61 -27.69 19.20
CA LEU A 501 13.19 -27.90 19.01
C LEU A 501 12.95 -28.31 17.56
N ARG A 502 12.34 -29.48 17.38
CA ARG A 502 11.83 -29.93 16.07
C ARG A 502 10.81 -28.97 15.46
N LYS A 503 10.09 -28.24 16.29
CA LYS A 503 9.02 -27.34 15.85
C LYS A 503 9.09 -26.05 16.65
N VAL A 504 9.15 -24.92 15.95
CA VAL A 504 9.13 -23.58 16.56
C VAL A 504 7.98 -22.80 15.94
N ILE A 505 7.13 -22.19 16.78
CA ILE A 505 5.98 -21.41 16.33
C ILE A 505 6.24 -19.95 16.70
N HIS A 506 6.23 -19.10 15.69
CA HIS A 506 6.22 -17.65 15.84
C HIS A 506 4.80 -17.14 15.62
N GLU A 507 4.27 -16.37 16.58
CA GLU A 507 2.96 -15.74 16.50
C GLU A 507 3.12 -14.23 16.30
N SER A 508 2.56 -13.72 15.20
CA SER A 508 2.59 -12.30 14.87
C SER A 508 1.75 -11.52 15.89
N PRO A 509 2.34 -10.57 16.64
CA PRO A 509 1.60 -9.83 17.66
C PRO A 509 0.55 -8.88 17.07
N THR A 510 0.67 -8.51 15.80
CA THR A 510 -0.26 -7.60 15.12
C THR A 510 -1.41 -8.33 14.43
N THR A 511 -1.16 -9.52 13.86
CA THR A 511 -2.15 -10.23 13.05
C THR A 511 -2.66 -11.52 13.69
N GLY A 512 -2.03 -12.00 14.77
CA GLY A 512 -2.28 -13.32 15.35
C GLY A 512 -1.88 -14.49 14.45
N ALA A 513 -1.27 -14.22 13.29
CA ALA A 513 -0.86 -15.26 12.36
C ALA A 513 0.28 -16.11 12.93
N LYS A 514 0.16 -17.43 12.82
CA LYS A 514 1.16 -18.40 13.30
C LYS A 514 2.01 -18.93 12.16
N THR A 515 3.30 -18.61 12.19
CA THR A 515 4.33 -19.15 11.31
C THR A 515 5.04 -20.28 12.05
N CYS A 516 4.93 -21.49 11.54
CA CYS A 516 5.48 -22.70 12.14
C CYS A 516 6.65 -23.20 11.32
N PHE A 517 7.82 -23.25 11.94
CA PHE A 517 9.02 -23.89 11.41
C PHE A 517 9.09 -25.33 11.88
N THR A 518 9.40 -26.24 10.97
CA THR A 518 9.67 -27.65 11.27
C THR A 518 11.09 -27.98 10.85
N PHE A 519 11.91 -28.47 11.78
CA PHE A 519 13.32 -28.79 11.58
C PHE A 519 13.55 -30.30 11.48
N CYS A 520 14.42 -30.69 10.55
CA CYS A 520 14.81 -32.06 10.28
C CYS A 520 16.32 -32.13 10.04
N TYR A 521 16.90 -33.30 10.27
CA TYR A 521 18.31 -33.55 9.99
C TYR A 521 18.63 -33.37 8.49
N ALA A 522 19.74 -32.69 8.19
CA ALA A 522 20.28 -32.55 6.85
C ALA A 522 21.36 -33.63 6.60
N ALA A 523 21.10 -34.53 5.65
CA ALA A 523 22.05 -35.58 5.28
C ALA A 523 23.25 -35.04 4.45
N GLY A 524 24.36 -35.76 4.51
CA GLY A 524 25.61 -35.44 3.81
C GLY A 524 26.65 -34.76 4.71
N ASN A 525 27.60 -34.04 4.10
CA ASN A 525 28.62 -33.28 4.83
C ASN A 525 27.93 -32.21 5.69
N ASN A 526 27.99 -32.42 7.00
CA ASN A 526 27.34 -31.60 8.01
C ASN A 526 28.26 -31.59 9.22
N ASN A 527 28.70 -30.41 9.67
CA ASN A 527 29.68 -30.21 10.75
C ASN A 527 29.11 -30.55 12.16
N GLY A 528 28.29 -31.59 12.25
CA GLY A 528 27.66 -32.06 13.50
C GLY A 528 26.30 -31.45 13.79
N THR A 529 25.87 -30.41 13.06
CA THR A 529 24.60 -29.74 13.34
C THR A 529 23.41 -30.67 13.13
N SER A 530 22.60 -30.83 14.16
CA SER A 530 21.39 -31.64 14.17
C SER A 530 20.20 -30.82 14.63
N VAL A 531 19.04 -31.48 14.73
CA VAL A 531 17.88 -30.87 15.37
C VAL A 531 18.19 -30.51 16.82
N GLU A 532 18.90 -31.36 17.54
CA GLU A 532 19.08 -31.22 18.98
C GLU A 532 20.24 -30.31 19.37
N ASP A 533 21.32 -30.34 18.58
CA ASP A 533 22.56 -29.64 18.90
C ASP A 533 23.20 -29.00 17.66
N GLY A 534 23.88 -27.85 17.83
CA GLY A 534 24.79 -27.29 16.84
C GLY A 534 24.57 -25.80 16.52
N GLN A 535 24.86 -25.44 15.28
CA GLN A 535 24.80 -24.07 14.76
C GLN A 535 23.46 -23.74 14.07
N ILE A 536 23.36 -22.51 13.57
CA ILE A 536 22.13 -21.91 13.02
C ILE A 536 21.03 -21.90 14.09
N PRO A 537 21.25 -21.23 15.24
CA PRO A 537 20.24 -21.09 16.28
C PRO A 537 19.03 -20.32 15.79
N GLU A 538 19.23 -19.28 14.98
CA GLU A 538 18.15 -18.40 14.57
C GLU A 538 18.05 -18.23 13.06
N ILE A 539 16.80 -18.23 12.58
CA ILE A 539 16.43 -17.84 11.23
C ILE A 539 15.70 -16.50 11.33
N ILE A 540 16.21 -15.51 10.60
CA ILE A 540 15.68 -14.14 10.55
C ILE A 540 14.87 -14.00 9.26
N PHE A 541 13.61 -13.57 9.37
CA PHE A 541 12.66 -13.59 8.26
C PHE A 541 11.59 -12.50 8.35
N TYR A 542 10.86 -12.33 7.25
CA TYR A 542 9.66 -11.53 7.15
C TYR A 542 8.51 -12.40 6.62
N THR A 543 7.26 -12.04 6.95
CA THR A 543 6.03 -12.77 6.58
C THR A 543 5.15 -11.99 5.62
#